data_AF-A0A2P9GWG4-F1
#
_entry.id   AF-A0A2P9GWG4-F1
#
_cell.length_a   1.000
_cell.length_b   1.000
_cell.length_c   1.000
_cell.angle_alpha   90.00
_cell.angle_beta   90.00
_cell.angle_gamma   90.00
#
_symmetry.space_group_name_H-M   'P 1'
#
loop_
_entity.id
_entity.type
_entity.pdbx_description
1 polymer ?
#
loop_
_entity_poly.entity_id
_entity_poly.type
_entity_poly.pdbx_seq_one_letter_code
_entity_poly.pdbx_strand_id
1 'polypeptide(L)'
;MAKENPSLNTDLVMPFPDSGNYAALGLAHAKNIPLEMGVIRNHYVGRTFIQPSQAMRDFGVRVKLNPVRELLNGKSVLLAEDSIIRGTTTRSRINSLRQAGAKEVHMLVSCPPHRFPCPYGIDFSTKGELIAASHSIDEIRDFIGLDSLNYLSIEGLLEAAGAAVDNHPFCLACFNGDYPVKFGDEVRKDCFEEKCSKSRPEGRSEHILGLRI
;
A
#
# COMPACT_ATOMS: atom_id res chain seq x y z
N MET A 1 6.68 13.59 2.60
CA MET A 1 5.56 13.91 1.71
C MET A 1 5.46 15.41 1.38
N ALA A 2 4.91 16.27 2.25
CA ALA A 2 4.72 17.70 1.90
C ALA A 2 6.03 18.43 1.57
N LYS A 3 7.05 18.27 2.43
CA LYS A 3 8.39 18.84 2.24
C LYS A 3 9.08 18.35 0.94
N GLU A 4 8.88 17.08 0.59
CA GLU A 4 9.47 16.45 -0.60
C GLU A 4 8.78 16.84 -1.90
N ASN A 5 7.57 17.40 -1.83
CA ASN A 5 6.76 17.77 -2.99
C ASN A 5 6.29 19.23 -2.87
N PRO A 6 7.20 20.22 -2.81
CA PRO A 6 6.85 21.60 -2.48
C PRO A 6 5.97 22.27 -3.54
N SER A 7 6.17 21.96 -4.83
CA SER A 7 5.45 22.55 -5.95
C SER A 7 4.02 22.04 -6.14
N LEU A 8 3.65 20.94 -5.49
CA LEU A 8 2.34 20.33 -5.67
C LEU A 8 1.27 21.10 -4.88
N ASN A 9 0.28 21.65 -5.58
CA ASN A 9 -0.83 22.40 -5.00
C ASN A 9 -2.13 22.03 -5.72
N THR A 10 -3.23 21.90 -4.98
CA THR A 10 -4.53 21.46 -5.48
C THR A 10 -5.66 22.19 -4.74
N ASP A 11 -6.89 22.04 -5.22
CA ASP A 11 -8.05 22.65 -4.57
C ASP A 11 -8.38 22.04 -3.21
N LEU A 12 -8.15 20.73 -3.05
CA LEU A 12 -8.38 20.00 -1.80
C LEU A 12 -7.37 18.87 -1.59
N VAL A 13 -7.16 18.53 -0.33
CA VAL A 13 -6.52 17.28 0.11
C VAL A 13 -7.60 16.32 0.58
N MET A 14 -7.48 15.04 0.26
CA MET A 14 -8.39 14.03 0.78
C MET A 14 -7.67 12.69 1.04
N PRO A 15 -8.13 11.89 2.01
CA PRO A 15 -7.65 10.53 2.19
C PRO A 15 -8.43 9.54 1.33
N PHE A 16 -7.84 8.36 1.09
CA PHE A 16 -8.65 7.14 1.06
C PHE A 16 -8.83 6.61 2.49
N PRO A 17 -10.07 6.58 3.01
CA PRO A 17 -10.30 6.17 4.39
C PRO A 17 -10.22 4.63 4.55
N ASP A 18 -9.73 4.13 5.68
CA ASP A 18 -9.40 4.89 6.90
C ASP A 18 -7.90 5.15 7.08
N SER A 19 -7.05 4.38 6.40
CA SER A 19 -5.61 4.37 6.65
C SER A 19 -4.91 5.64 6.15
N GLY A 20 -5.41 6.26 5.09
CA GLY A 20 -4.88 7.54 4.58
C GLY A 20 -5.22 8.77 5.45
N ASN A 21 -6.11 8.66 6.44
CA ASN A 21 -6.69 9.81 7.14
C ASN A 21 -5.64 10.71 7.82
N TYR A 22 -4.74 10.13 8.61
CA TYR A 22 -3.72 10.92 9.33
C TYR A 22 -2.64 11.49 8.41
N ALA A 23 -2.29 10.73 7.36
CA ALA A 23 -1.39 11.20 6.33
C ALA A 23 -1.99 12.41 5.58
N ALA A 24 -3.28 12.35 5.24
CA ALA A 24 -4.00 13.47 4.62
C ALA A 24 -4.11 14.68 5.55
N LEU A 25 -4.43 14.47 6.83
CA LEU A 25 -4.52 15.55 7.82
C LEU A 25 -3.19 16.31 7.95
N GLY A 26 -2.08 15.59 8.13
CA GLY A 26 -0.76 16.19 8.21
C GLY A 26 -0.35 16.89 6.91
N LEU A 27 -0.69 16.31 5.76
CA LEU A 27 -0.42 16.88 4.45
C LEU A 27 -1.20 18.19 4.22
N ALA A 28 -2.49 18.21 4.54
CA ALA A 28 -3.36 19.38 4.46
C ALA A 28 -2.85 20.53 5.32
N HIS A 29 -2.51 20.24 6.58
CA HIS A 29 -1.94 21.22 7.50
C HIS A 29 -0.60 21.77 6.98
N ALA A 30 0.31 20.90 6.53
CA ALA A 30 1.62 21.32 6.06
C ALA A 30 1.58 22.14 4.77
N LYS A 31 0.60 21.89 3.88
CA LYS A 31 0.43 22.62 2.62
C LYS A 31 -0.54 23.80 2.71
N ASN A 32 -1.27 23.94 3.81
CA ASN A 32 -2.35 24.91 3.95
C ASN A 32 -3.44 24.76 2.86
N ILE A 33 -3.80 23.50 2.55
CA ILE A 33 -4.86 23.14 1.60
C ILE A 33 -6.01 22.54 2.41
N PRO A 34 -7.29 22.87 2.11
CA PRO A 34 -8.41 22.32 2.86
C PRO A 34 -8.46 20.79 2.78
N LEU A 35 -8.66 20.15 3.94
CA LEU A 35 -8.92 18.72 4.04
C LEU A 35 -10.41 18.47 3.85
N GLU A 36 -10.76 17.72 2.82
CA GLU A 36 -12.14 17.37 2.49
C GLU A 36 -12.34 15.86 2.40
N MET A 37 -13.50 15.39 2.86
CA MET A 37 -13.87 13.97 2.76
C MET A 37 -14.58 13.72 1.43
N GLY A 38 -13.81 13.72 0.33
CA GLY A 38 -14.32 13.51 -1.02
C GLY A 38 -14.88 12.11 -1.30
N VAL A 39 -14.67 11.16 -0.39
CA VAL A 39 -15.31 9.84 -0.40
C VAL A 39 -15.84 9.49 0.98
N ILE A 40 -17.02 8.87 1.00
CA ILE A 40 -17.63 8.32 2.21
C ILE A 40 -17.45 6.81 2.21
N ARG A 41 -16.83 6.31 3.29
CA ARG A 41 -16.74 4.88 3.56
C ARG A 41 -18.10 4.36 4.00
N ASN A 42 -18.55 3.30 3.35
CA ASN A 42 -19.73 2.58 3.79
C ASN A 42 -19.33 1.55 4.86
N HIS A 43 -19.72 1.80 6.11
CA HIS A 43 -19.43 0.93 7.26
C HIS A 43 -20.29 -0.35 7.31
N TYR A 44 -21.33 -0.44 6.47
CA TYR A 44 -22.31 -1.52 6.47
C TYR A 44 -22.09 -2.54 5.34
N VAL A 45 -21.00 -2.42 4.58
CA VAL A 45 -20.64 -3.41 3.57
C VAL A 45 -20.03 -4.64 4.26
N GLY A 46 -20.85 -5.68 4.40
CA GLY A 46 -20.41 -6.98 4.89
C GLY A 46 -19.52 -7.74 3.90
N ARG A 47 -19.21 -9.00 4.24
CA ARG A 47 -18.38 -9.88 3.40
C ARG A 47 -19.12 -10.16 2.09
N THR A 48 -18.57 -9.77 0.95
CA THR A 48 -19.08 -10.12 -0.38
C THR A 48 -18.66 -11.56 -0.73
N PHE A 49 -19.24 -12.55 -0.05
CA PHE A 49 -18.62 -13.88 0.09
C PHE A 49 -18.59 -14.69 -1.22
N ILE A 50 -19.57 -14.58 -2.12
CA ILE A 50 -19.49 -15.15 -3.49
C ILE A 50 -20.40 -14.29 -4.39
N GLN A 51 -19.83 -13.42 -5.22
CA GLN A 51 -20.60 -12.67 -6.22
C GLN A 51 -20.43 -13.35 -7.59
N PRO A 52 -21.51 -13.87 -8.22
CA PRO A 52 -21.45 -14.73 -9.40
C PRO A 52 -20.94 -14.03 -10.67
N SER A 53 -20.93 -12.69 -10.74
CA SER A 53 -20.49 -11.95 -11.92
C SER A 53 -19.42 -10.91 -11.59
N GLN A 54 -18.56 -10.62 -12.57
CA GLN A 54 -17.56 -9.55 -12.47
C GLN A 54 -18.23 -8.19 -12.24
N ALA A 55 -19.35 -7.92 -12.92
CA ALA A 55 -20.14 -6.70 -12.73
C ALA A 55 -20.63 -6.51 -11.28
N MET A 56 -21.04 -7.59 -10.60
CA MET A 56 -21.44 -7.51 -9.18
C MET A 56 -20.26 -7.36 -8.23
N ARG A 57 -19.07 -7.88 -8.59
CA ARG A 57 -17.83 -7.62 -7.85
C ARG A 57 -17.40 -6.16 -8.00
N ASP A 58 -17.44 -5.63 -9.22
CA ASP A 58 -17.11 -4.23 -9.51
C ASP A 58 -18.11 -3.29 -8.81
N PHE A 59 -19.40 -3.66 -8.75
CA PHE A 59 -20.39 -2.97 -7.95
C PHE A 59 -20.05 -3.01 -6.45
N GLY A 60 -19.68 -4.18 -5.91
CA GLY A 60 -19.28 -4.32 -4.51
C GLY A 60 -18.08 -3.45 -4.12
N VAL A 61 -17.15 -3.18 -5.04
CA VAL A 61 -16.06 -2.22 -4.84
C VAL A 61 -16.59 -0.79 -4.78
N ARG A 62 -17.51 -0.42 -5.68
CA ARG A 62 -18.16 0.92 -5.69
C ARG A 62 -18.98 1.18 -4.43
N VAL A 63 -19.61 0.16 -3.85
CA VAL A 63 -20.42 0.33 -2.62
C VAL A 63 -19.54 0.68 -1.41
N LYS A 64 -18.27 0.24 -1.39
CA LYS A 64 -17.36 0.44 -0.23
C LYS A 64 -16.97 1.90 -0.03
N LEU A 65 -16.71 2.63 -1.12
CA LEU A 65 -16.30 4.04 -1.09
C LEU A 65 -17.14 4.81 -2.10
N ASN A 66 -17.93 5.75 -1.59
CA ASN A 66 -18.89 6.52 -2.39
C ASN A 66 -18.35 7.95 -2.57
N PRO A 67 -17.98 8.36 -3.79
CA PRO A 67 -17.52 9.73 -4.06
C PRO A 67 -18.62 10.77 -3.80
N VAL A 68 -18.24 11.90 -3.22
CA VAL A 68 -19.12 13.06 -3.00
C VAL A 68 -18.97 14.01 -4.20
N ARG A 69 -19.91 13.91 -5.15
CA ARG A 69 -19.82 14.62 -6.44
C ARG A 69 -19.72 16.14 -6.26
N GLU A 70 -20.47 16.70 -5.33
CA GLU A 70 -20.53 18.14 -5.05
C GLU A 70 -19.16 18.70 -4.60
N LEU A 71 -18.36 17.89 -3.92
CA LEU A 71 -17.00 18.26 -3.49
C LEU A 71 -15.97 18.07 -4.61
N LEU A 72 -16.14 17.06 -5.47
CA LEU A 72 -15.13 16.66 -6.45
C LEU A 72 -15.27 17.34 -7.81
N ASN A 73 -16.48 17.74 -8.20
CA ASN A 73 -16.76 18.18 -9.57
C ASN A 73 -15.95 19.43 -9.95
N GLY A 74 -15.12 19.31 -10.98
CA GLY A 74 -14.24 20.37 -11.48
C GLY A 74 -13.02 20.66 -10.62
N LYS A 75 -12.79 19.93 -9.53
CA LYS A 75 -11.69 20.17 -8.58
C LYS A 75 -10.45 19.34 -8.91
N SER A 76 -9.29 19.93 -8.63
CA SER A 76 -8.01 19.23 -8.52
C SER A 76 -7.85 18.65 -7.11
N VAL A 77 -7.45 17.39 -7.03
CA VAL A 77 -7.44 16.61 -5.79
C VAL A 77 -6.03 16.12 -5.48
N LEU A 78 -5.56 16.38 -4.27
CA LEU A 78 -4.34 15.77 -3.72
C LEU A 78 -4.73 14.65 -2.75
N LEU A 79 -4.59 13.41 -3.21
CA LEU A 79 -4.98 12.23 -2.47
C LEU A 79 -3.80 11.68 -1.65
N ALA A 80 -4.04 11.38 -0.37
CA ALA A 80 -3.11 10.63 0.45
C ALA A 80 -3.59 9.18 0.63
N GLU A 81 -2.69 8.23 0.39
CA GLU A 81 -2.92 6.78 0.57
C GLU A 81 -1.76 6.17 1.35
N ASP A 82 -2.03 5.11 2.10
CA ASP A 82 -1.00 4.48 2.93
C ASP A 82 0.07 3.76 2.10
N SER A 83 -0.35 3.06 1.06
CA SER A 83 0.44 2.08 0.33
C SER A 83 -0.22 1.72 -1.01
N ILE A 84 0.60 1.24 -1.96
CA ILE A 84 0.12 0.66 -3.22
C ILE A 84 0.79 -0.70 -3.39
N ILE A 85 0.00 -1.76 -3.30
CA ILE A 85 0.48 -3.15 -3.41
C ILE A 85 0.32 -3.66 -4.85
N ARG A 86 -0.93 -3.92 -5.28
CA ARG A 86 -1.23 -4.42 -6.65
C ARG A 86 -1.66 -3.31 -7.61
N GLY A 87 -1.97 -2.11 -7.11
CA GLY A 87 -2.50 -0.98 -7.87
C GLY A 87 -3.96 -1.11 -8.37
N THR A 88 -4.51 -2.32 -8.50
CA THR A 88 -5.87 -2.54 -9.06
C THR A 88 -6.98 -1.88 -8.24
N THR A 89 -6.92 -1.96 -6.91
CA THR A 89 -7.85 -1.28 -6.01
C THR A 89 -7.77 0.24 -6.18
N THR A 90 -6.56 0.79 -6.15
CA THR A 90 -6.32 2.22 -6.32
C THR A 90 -6.85 2.70 -7.67
N ARG A 91 -6.54 1.99 -8.77
CA ARG A 91 -7.04 2.29 -10.12
C ARG A 91 -8.58 2.36 -10.18
N SER A 92 -9.27 1.39 -9.58
CA SER A 92 -10.74 1.39 -9.53
C SER A 92 -11.29 2.61 -8.77
N ARG A 93 -10.65 2.98 -7.64
CA ARG A 93 -11.04 4.17 -6.87
C ARG A 93 -10.78 5.46 -7.64
N ILE A 94 -9.62 5.61 -8.29
CA ILE A 94 -9.31 6.78 -9.12
C ILE A 94 -10.31 6.93 -10.26
N ASN A 95 -10.66 5.84 -10.95
CA ASN A 95 -11.71 5.87 -11.97
C ASN A 95 -13.04 6.39 -11.42
N SER A 96 -13.39 6.02 -10.18
CA SER A 96 -14.63 6.49 -9.53
C SER A 96 -14.58 7.98 -9.20
N LEU A 97 -13.43 8.51 -8.79
CA LEU A 97 -13.24 9.96 -8.59
C LEU A 97 -13.36 10.75 -9.90
N ARG A 98 -12.76 10.24 -10.99
CA ARG A 98 -12.90 10.84 -12.33
C ARG A 98 -14.35 10.85 -12.80
N GLN A 99 -15.08 9.75 -12.62
CA GLN A 99 -16.52 9.67 -12.92
C GLN A 99 -17.37 10.62 -12.06
N ALA A 100 -16.88 10.98 -10.87
CA ALA A 100 -17.52 11.98 -10.01
C ALA A 100 -17.17 13.43 -10.40
N GLY A 101 -16.32 13.64 -11.41
CA GLY A 101 -16.02 14.94 -11.98
C GLY A 101 -14.69 15.55 -11.55
N ALA A 102 -13.80 14.81 -10.88
CA ALA A 102 -12.48 15.32 -10.50
C ALA A 102 -11.64 15.68 -11.74
N LYS A 103 -11.21 16.95 -11.82
CA LYS A 103 -10.46 17.52 -12.97
C LYS A 103 -9.04 16.99 -13.02
N GLU A 104 -8.36 16.97 -11.89
CA GLU A 104 -7.00 16.47 -11.70
C GLU A 104 -6.95 15.64 -10.42
N VAL A 105 -6.19 14.55 -10.42
CA VAL A 105 -6.01 13.65 -9.29
C VAL A 105 -4.53 13.30 -9.16
N HIS A 106 -3.91 13.90 -8.15
CA HIS A 106 -2.53 13.68 -7.73
C HIS A 106 -2.52 12.79 -6.50
N MET A 107 -1.52 11.92 -6.37
CA MET A 107 -1.41 11.02 -5.22
C MET A 107 -0.04 11.11 -4.55
N LEU A 108 -0.06 11.24 -3.23
CA LEU A 108 1.11 11.02 -2.37
C LEU A 108 0.88 9.78 -1.51
N VAL A 109 1.80 8.83 -1.60
CA VAL A 109 1.75 7.59 -0.81
C VAL A 109 2.63 7.75 0.42
N SER A 110 2.10 7.50 1.62
CA SER A 110 2.80 7.74 2.89
C SER A 110 3.83 6.67 3.26
N CYS A 111 4.29 5.89 2.29
CA CYS A 111 5.39 4.94 2.44
C CYS A 111 6.22 4.88 1.15
N PRO A 112 7.44 4.31 1.19
CA PRO A 112 8.18 3.96 -0.01
C PRO A 112 7.48 2.85 -0.84
N PRO A 113 7.86 2.66 -2.11
CA PRO A 113 7.29 1.61 -2.93
C PRO A 113 7.59 0.21 -2.37
N HIS A 114 6.56 -0.64 -2.25
CA HIS A 114 6.72 -2.02 -1.81
C HIS A 114 7.25 -2.88 -2.98
N ARG A 115 8.54 -3.23 -2.94
CA ARG A 115 9.22 -3.96 -4.02
C ARG A 115 9.52 -5.41 -3.67
N PHE A 116 9.46 -5.76 -2.39
CA PHE A 116 9.83 -7.09 -1.90
C PHE A 116 8.76 -7.65 -0.96
N PRO A 117 8.48 -8.97 -1.01
CA PRO A 117 7.52 -9.61 -0.12
C PRO A 117 8.02 -9.66 1.32
N CYS A 118 7.14 -9.85 2.30
CA CYS A 118 7.54 -9.98 3.71
C CYS A 118 7.50 -11.45 4.17
N PRO A 119 8.63 -12.06 4.56
CA PRO A 119 8.66 -13.37 5.19
C PRO A 119 8.29 -13.35 6.67
N TYR A 120 8.21 -12.18 7.30
CA TYR A 120 8.05 -12.04 8.74
C TYR A 120 6.59 -11.95 9.20
N GLY A 121 5.64 -12.27 8.33
CA GLY A 121 4.22 -12.43 8.68
C GLY A 121 3.29 -11.30 8.24
N ILE A 122 3.78 -10.27 7.53
CA ILE A 122 2.88 -9.33 6.84
C ILE A 122 2.40 -10.00 5.55
N ASP A 123 1.07 -10.14 5.38
CA ASP A 123 0.43 -10.72 4.18
C ASP A 123 0.56 -9.78 2.98
N PHE A 124 1.77 -9.69 2.43
CA PHE A 124 1.98 -9.13 1.11
C PHE A 124 1.73 -10.17 0.03
N SER A 125 1.35 -9.66 -1.13
CA SER A 125 1.27 -10.48 -2.33
C SER A 125 2.65 -10.98 -2.73
N THR A 126 2.71 -12.02 -3.56
CA THR A 126 4.00 -12.52 -4.06
C THR A 126 4.74 -11.42 -4.83
N LYS A 127 6.07 -11.54 -4.99
CA LYS A 127 6.86 -10.50 -5.67
C LYS A 127 6.30 -10.14 -7.06
N GLY A 128 5.79 -11.12 -7.81
CA GLY A 128 5.18 -10.89 -9.13
C GLY A 128 3.85 -10.11 -9.11
N GLU A 129 3.19 -10.03 -7.95
CA GLU A 129 1.93 -9.30 -7.78
C GLU A 129 2.13 -7.88 -7.22
N LEU A 130 3.33 -7.56 -6.72
CA LEU A 130 3.69 -6.22 -6.27
C LEU A 130 3.96 -5.33 -7.49
N ILE A 131 3.13 -4.31 -7.70
CA ILE A 131 3.24 -3.46 -8.90
C ILE A 131 4.61 -2.77 -8.98
N ALA A 132 5.11 -2.30 -7.83
CA ALA A 132 6.41 -1.64 -7.74
C ALA A 132 7.62 -2.60 -7.80
N ALA A 133 7.41 -3.93 -7.81
CA ALA A 133 8.50 -4.86 -8.07
C ALA A 133 8.89 -4.92 -9.56
N SER A 134 7.96 -4.59 -10.46
CA SER A 134 8.12 -4.70 -11.91
C SER A 134 7.92 -3.40 -12.69
N HIS A 135 7.38 -2.36 -12.06
CA HIS A 135 7.10 -1.07 -12.70
C HIS A 135 7.87 0.07 -12.02
N SER A 136 8.29 1.04 -12.82
CA SER A 136 8.74 2.36 -12.40
C SER A 136 7.56 3.18 -11.84
N ILE A 137 7.87 4.30 -11.16
CA ILE A 137 6.83 5.17 -10.58
C ILE A 137 5.93 5.76 -11.69
N ASP A 138 6.51 6.15 -12.82
CA ASP A 138 5.76 6.67 -13.97
C ASP A 138 4.82 5.62 -14.57
N GLU A 139 5.28 4.38 -14.72
CA GLU A 139 4.43 3.28 -15.20
C GLU A 139 3.30 2.96 -14.22
N ILE A 140 3.54 3.05 -12.90
CA ILE A 140 2.50 2.89 -11.88
C ILE A 140 1.48 4.03 -11.96
N ARG A 141 1.94 5.28 -12.11
CA ARG A 141 1.07 6.46 -12.30
C ARG A 141 0.12 6.24 -13.47
N ASP A 142 0.68 5.83 -14.61
CA ASP A 142 -0.08 5.64 -15.86
C ASP A 142 -1.05 4.46 -15.75
N PHE A 143 -0.62 3.36 -15.12
CA PHE A 143 -1.48 2.22 -14.85
C PHE A 143 -2.71 2.59 -13.98
N ILE A 144 -2.51 3.41 -12.95
CA ILE A 144 -3.57 3.85 -12.04
C ILE A 144 -4.45 4.93 -12.68
N GLY A 145 -3.90 5.77 -13.56
CA GLY A 145 -4.60 6.90 -14.21
C GLY A 145 -4.52 8.20 -13.41
N LEU A 146 -3.37 8.47 -12.79
CA LEU A 146 -3.11 9.69 -12.00
C LEU A 146 -2.42 10.77 -12.83
N ASP A 147 -2.59 12.05 -12.45
CA ASP A 147 -1.82 13.15 -13.05
C ASP A 147 -0.40 13.22 -12.48
N SER A 148 -0.23 12.89 -11.20
CA SER A 148 1.09 12.67 -10.60
C SER A 148 1.02 11.63 -9.48
N LEU A 149 2.15 10.95 -9.26
CA LEU A 149 2.31 9.97 -8.20
C LEU A 149 3.70 10.13 -7.58
N ASN A 150 3.74 10.34 -6.26
CA ASN A 150 4.99 10.34 -5.52
C ASN A 150 4.85 9.49 -4.26
N TYR A 151 5.91 8.75 -3.93
CA TYR A 151 6.01 7.97 -2.70
C TYR A 151 6.85 8.74 -1.68
N LEU A 152 6.57 8.57 -0.39
CA LEU A 152 7.45 9.02 0.68
C LEU A 152 8.82 8.32 0.52
N SER A 153 9.91 9.08 0.67
CA SER A 153 11.25 8.50 0.64
C SER A 153 11.50 7.61 1.87
N ILE A 154 12.52 6.75 1.82
CA ILE A 154 12.91 5.95 3.00
C ILE A 154 13.38 6.91 4.12
N GLU A 155 14.15 7.91 3.74
CA GLU A 155 14.67 8.95 4.63
C GLU A 155 13.51 9.72 5.28
N GLY A 156 12.51 10.11 4.49
CA GLY A 156 11.31 10.80 4.96
C GLY A 156 10.43 9.91 5.85
N LEU A 157 10.37 8.59 5.59
CA LEU A 157 9.68 7.64 6.46
C LEU A 157 10.38 7.54 7.82
N LEU A 158 11.71 7.41 7.82
CA LEU A 158 12.52 7.33 9.05
C LEU A 158 12.46 8.64 9.85
N GLU A 159 12.57 9.80 9.19
CA GLU A 159 12.42 11.12 9.81
C GLU A 159 11.05 11.24 10.49
N ALA A 160 9.98 10.83 9.79
CA ALA A 160 8.62 10.86 10.34
C ALA A 160 8.44 9.92 11.55
N ALA A 161 9.19 8.81 11.60
CA ALA A 161 9.24 7.89 12.73
C ALA A 161 10.21 8.34 13.85
N GLY A 162 10.86 9.49 13.72
CA GLY A 162 11.83 10.01 14.70
C GLY A 162 13.14 9.24 14.73
N ALA A 163 13.52 8.58 13.63
CA ALA A 163 14.73 7.78 13.53
C ALA A 163 15.77 8.39 12.59
N ALA A 164 17.04 8.12 12.87
CA ALA A 164 18.16 8.48 12.00
C ALA A 164 18.26 7.50 10.83
N VAL A 165 18.71 7.97 9.67
CA VAL A 165 18.85 7.15 8.45
C VAL A 165 19.85 6.02 8.64
N ASP A 166 21.01 6.30 9.25
CA ASP A 166 22.12 5.34 9.34
C ASP A 166 22.04 4.42 10.58
N ASN A 167 21.15 4.73 11.54
CA ASN A 167 21.04 3.98 12.79
C ASN A 167 19.59 4.01 13.30
N HIS A 168 18.81 3.02 12.89
CA HIS A 168 17.41 2.85 13.29
C HIS A 168 17.06 1.40 13.61
N PRO A 169 16.05 1.16 14.47
CA PRO A 169 15.60 -0.20 14.78
C PRO A 169 14.59 -0.76 13.77
N PHE A 170 14.19 0.01 12.76
CA PHE A 170 13.13 -0.38 11.84
C PHE A 170 13.59 -1.36 10.75
N CYS A 171 12.69 -2.27 10.36
CA CYS A 171 12.89 -3.13 9.19
C CYS A 171 12.40 -2.41 7.93
N LEU A 172 13.28 -2.30 6.92
CA LEU A 172 12.98 -1.65 5.64
C LEU A 172 12.92 -2.63 4.46
N ALA A 173 13.01 -3.93 4.74
CA ALA A 173 13.22 -4.96 3.75
C ALA A 173 12.16 -4.98 2.63
N CYS A 174 10.90 -4.66 2.95
CA CYS A 174 9.81 -4.60 1.96
C CYS A 174 10.04 -3.52 0.88
N PHE A 175 10.87 -2.51 1.19
CA PHE A 175 11.23 -1.40 0.30
C PHE A 175 12.58 -1.62 -0.39
N ASN A 176 13.60 -2.04 0.36
CA ASN A 176 15.00 -2.09 -0.11
C ASN A 176 15.55 -3.51 -0.31
N GLY A 177 14.85 -4.54 0.15
CA GLY A 177 15.26 -5.95 0.05
C GLY A 177 16.36 -6.37 1.04
N ASP A 178 16.75 -5.49 1.97
CA ASP A 178 17.73 -5.81 3.02
C ASP A 178 17.01 -6.41 4.23
N TYR A 179 17.07 -7.73 4.33
CA TYR A 179 16.36 -8.49 5.35
C TYR A 179 17.26 -8.73 6.57
N PRO A 180 16.89 -8.21 7.76
CA PRO A 180 17.72 -8.32 8.96
C PRO A 180 17.91 -9.75 9.46
N VAL A 181 16.97 -10.65 9.12
CA VAL A 181 17.02 -12.07 9.46
C VAL A 181 16.95 -12.89 8.18
N LYS A 182 17.96 -13.73 7.96
CA LYS A 182 17.95 -14.67 6.84
C LYS A 182 16.77 -15.64 6.99
N PHE A 183 16.10 -15.91 5.88
CA PHE A 183 15.04 -16.90 5.76
C PHE A 183 15.44 -17.89 4.66
N GLY A 184 14.83 -19.09 4.66
CA GLY A 184 15.15 -20.15 3.71
C GLY A 184 14.87 -19.76 2.25
N ASP A 185 15.42 -20.54 1.32
CA ASP A 185 15.24 -20.30 -0.11
C ASP A 185 13.78 -20.57 -0.51
N GLU A 186 13.11 -19.54 -1.02
CA GLU A 186 11.68 -19.45 -1.39
C GLU A 186 10.68 -19.09 -0.27
N VAL A 187 10.48 -17.79 -0.05
CA VAL A 187 9.29 -17.27 0.65
C VAL A 187 8.13 -17.31 -0.33
N ARG A 188 7.39 -18.41 -0.29
CA ARG A 188 6.15 -18.54 -1.03
C ARG A 188 5.00 -18.11 -0.14
N LYS A 189 4.03 -17.37 -0.68
CA LYS A 189 2.87 -16.89 0.08
C LYS A 189 2.10 -18.05 0.74
N ASP A 190 2.11 -19.19 0.08
CA ASP A 190 1.44 -20.43 0.46
C ASP A 190 2.33 -21.38 1.29
N CYS A 191 3.47 -20.94 1.80
CA CYS A 191 4.39 -21.83 2.54
C CYS A 191 3.77 -22.47 3.80
N PHE A 192 2.72 -21.87 4.35
CA PHE A 192 1.92 -22.44 5.44
C PHE A 192 0.61 -23.12 4.97
N GLU A 193 0.20 -22.91 3.71
CA GLU A 193 -1.00 -23.49 3.11
C GLU A 193 -0.70 -24.82 2.39
N GLU A 194 0.48 -24.94 1.79
CA GLU A 194 0.97 -26.22 1.28
C GLU A 194 1.28 -27.15 2.46
N LYS A 195 0.71 -28.35 2.44
CA LYS A 195 1.10 -29.40 3.39
C LYS A 195 2.61 -29.54 3.29
N CYS A 196 3.31 -29.22 4.38
CA CYS A 196 4.74 -29.49 4.56
C CYS A 196 5.05 -30.88 4.02
N SER A 197 5.53 -30.95 2.78
CA SER A 197 5.77 -32.22 2.11
C SER A 197 7.04 -32.75 2.76
N LYS A 198 6.87 -33.79 3.58
CA LYS A 198 7.95 -34.41 4.32
C LYS A 198 8.98 -34.95 3.33
N SER A 199 10.00 -34.17 3.01
CA SER A 199 11.32 -34.71 2.71
C SER A 199 12.15 -34.50 3.97
N ARG A 200 12.07 -35.48 4.89
CA ARG A 200 13.15 -35.63 5.88
C ARG A 200 14.42 -35.90 5.08
N PRO A 201 15.54 -35.19 5.32
CA PRO A 201 16.82 -35.68 4.83
C PRO A 201 17.08 -37.01 5.55
N GLU A 202 17.11 -38.10 4.79
CA GLU A 202 17.67 -39.36 5.26
C GLU A 202 19.14 -39.14 5.62
N GLY A 203 19.53 -39.51 6.84
CA GLY A 203 20.93 -39.67 7.21
C GLY A 203 21.52 -38.54 8.06
N ARG A 204 21.16 -38.50 9.35
CA ARG A 204 22.14 -38.17 10.40
C ARG A 204 21.99 -39.18 11.53
N SER A 205 22.97 -40.06 11.62
CA SER A 205 23.16 -41.04 12.69
C SER A 205 23.14 -40.37 14.07
N GLU A 206 22.29 -40.88 14.95
CA GLU A 206 22.25 -40.52 16.36
C GLU A 206 23.58 -40.86 17.05
N HIS A 207 24.32 -39.86 17.50
CA HIS A 207 25.25 -40.02 18.61
C HIS A 207 24.57 -39.47 19.87
N ILE A 208 23.94 -40.38 20.60
CA ILE A 208 23.48 -40.15 21.98
C ILE A 208 24.75 -40.04 22.84
N LEU A 209 25.11 -38.83 23.26
CA LEU A 209 25.98 -38.65 24.41
C LEU A 209 25.08 -38.45 25.64
N GLY A 210 25.00 -39.49 26.47
CA GLY A 210 24.38 -39.40 27.78
C GLY A 210 25.21 -38.51 28.71
N LEU A 211 24.54 -37.59 29.41
CA LEU A 211 25.03 -37.08 30.68
C LEU A 211 23.98 -37.37 31.75
N ARG A 212 24.30 -38.35 32.60
CA ARG A 212 23.91 -38.34 34.01
C ARG A 212 24.76 -37.27 34.68
N ILE A 213 24.15 -36.25 35.26
CA ILE A 213 24.19 -35.89 36.69
C ILE A 213 22.87 -35.19 37.01
#